data_AF-R5LN22-F1
#
_entry.id   AF-R5LN22-F1
#
_cell.length_a   1.000
_cell.length_b   1.000
_cell.length_c   1.000
_cell.angle_alpha   90.00
_cell.angle_beta   90.00
_cell.angle_gamma   90.00
#
_symmetry.space_group_name_H-M   'P 1'
#
loop_
_entity.id
_entity.type
_entity.pdbx_description
1 polymer ?
#
loop_
_entity_poly.entity_id
_entity_poly.type
_entity_poly.pdbx_seq_one_letter_code
_entity_poly.pdbx_strand_id
1 'polypeptide(L)'
;MFGLFKKKILKTEEEKRAESLPRTKKVQFEPMKVAEAEQLLDADIRAVLGFSPVNYYATKDRYLLCTFWYTDDLSEIYMRFELRVDDLPHGHTKMYQIDKVLMRDILRKFGQNINIGE
;
A
#
# COMPACT_ATOMS: atom_id res chain seq x y z
N MET A 1 -34.21 -21.84 8.68
CA MET A 1 -32.95 -21.89 9.45
C MET A 1 -31.78 -21.88 8.47
N PHE A 2 -30.57 -21.54 8.94
CA PHE A 2 -29.32 -21.34 8.18
C PHE A 2 -29.09 -19.91 7.68
N GLY A 3 -28.82 -19.00 8.62
CA GLY A 3 -28.07 -17.78 8.33
C GLY A 3 -26.62 -18.13 8.06
N LEU A 4 -26.14 -17.86 6.85
CA LEU A 4 -24.71 -17.84 6.55
C LEU A 4 -24.09 -16.68 7.34
N PHE A 5 -23.44 -16.99 8.46
CA PHE A 5 -22.52 -16.07 9.11
C PHE A 5 -21.35 -15.82 8.15
N LYS A 6 -21.44 -14.78 7.33
CA LYS A 6 -20.24 -14.13 6.78
C LYS A 6 -19.41 -13.71 7.99
N LYS A 7 -18.33 -14.44 8.28
CA LYS A 7 -17.30 -13.96 9.21
C LYS A 7 -16.90 -12.58 8.72
N LYS A 8 -17.33 -11.53 9.43
CA LYS A 8 -16.71 -10.21 9.30
C LYS A 8 -15.24 -10.46 9.66
N ILE A 9 -14.36 -10.40 8.67
CA ILE A 9 -12.93 -10.33 8.92
C ILE A 9 -12.76 -9.05 9.73
N LEU A 10 -12.59 -9.20 11.04
CA LEU A 10 -12.30 -8.09 11.93
C LEU A 10 -10.92 -7.57 11.53
N LYS A 11 -10.84 -6.27 11.24
CA LYS A 11 -9.57 -5.59 11.02
C LYS A 11 -8.66 -5.85 12.21
N THR A 12 -7.40 -6.14 11.93
CA THR A 12 -6.36 -6.24 12.95
C THR A 12 -6.18 -4.90 13.67
N GLU A 13 -5.60 -4.91 14.87
CA GLU A 13 -5.30 -3.66 15.59
C GLU A 13 -4.33 -2.77 14.80
N GLU A 14 -3.40 -3.37 14.06
CA GLU A 14 -2.48 -2.65 13.18
C GLU A 14 -3.22 -1.94 12.03
N GLU A 15 -4.17 -2.62 11.38
CA GLU A 15 -5.00 -1.99 10.35
C GLU A 15 -5.86 -0.86 10.90
N LYS A 16 -6.43 -1.01 12.10
CA LYS A 16 -7.18 0.05 12.77
C LYS A 16 -6.27 1.24 13.10
N ARG A 17 -5.06 0.99 13.60
CA ARG A 17 -4.07 2.03 13.91
C ARG A 17 -3.68 2.80 12.66
N ALA A 18 -3.26 2.09 11.62
CA ALA A 18 -2.89 2.68 10.34
C ALA A 18 -4.02 3.56 9.78
N GLU A 19 -5.23 3.03 9.67
CA GLU A 19 -6.37 3.76 9.11
C GLU A 19 -6.85 4.94 9.99
N SER A 20 -6.43 5.00 11.26
CA SER A 20 -6.72 6.13 12.15
C SER A 20 -5.75 7.31 12.03
N LEU A 21 -4.62 7.13 11.31
CA LEU A 21 -3.62 8.18 11.16
C LEU A 21 -4.13 9.36 10.31
N PRO A 22 -3.68 10.60 10.60
CA PRO A 22 -4.28 11.81 10.04
C PRO A 22 -4.02 12.02 8.55
N ARG A 23 -2.99 11.37 7.99
CA ARG A 23 -2.62 11.53 6.58
C ARG A 23 -2.72 10.22 5.83
N THR A 24 -3.09 10.33 4.56
CA THR A 24 -3.11 9.23 3.62
C THR A 24 -2.54 9.67 2.28
N LYS A 25 -1.81 8.78 1.61
CA LYS A 25 -1.28 9.02 0.26
C LYS A 25 -1.38 7.76 -0.59
N LYS A 26 -1.63 7.91 -1.88
CA LYS A 26 -1.81 6.78 -2.80
C LYS A 26 -0.94 6.93 -4.03
N VAL A 27 -0.34 5.83 -4.45
CA VAL A 27 0.41 5.71 -5.71
C VAL A 27 0.09 4.37 -6.35
N GLN A 28 0.22 4.27 -7.67
CA GLN A 28 -0.20 3.08 -8.43
C GLN A 28 1.01 2.44 -9.11
N PHE A 29 1.18 1.14 -8.92
CA PHE A 29 2.21 0.33 -9.57
C PHE A 29 1.60 -0.60 -10.61
N GLU A 30 2.42 -1.04 -11.56
CA GLU A 30 2.05 -2.08 -12.51
C GLU A 30 1.46 -3.29 -11.78
N PRO A 31 0.45 -3.94 -12.37
CA PRO A 31 -0.27 -4.99 -11.67
C PRO A 31 0.59 -6.24 -11.48
N MET A 32 0.56 -6.79 -10.27
CA MET A 32 1.09 -8.12 -9.95
C MET A 32 0.15 -8.86 -9.00
N LYS A 33 0.40 -10.15 -8.76
CA LYS A 33 -0.41 -10.92 -7.81
C LYS A 33 -0.13 -10.43 -6.39
N VAL A 34 -1.19 -10.31 -5.57
CA VAL A 34 -1.06 -9.90 -4.16
C VAL A 34 -0.07 -10.79 -3.41
N ALA A 35 -0.19 -12.11 -3.53
CA ALA A 35 0.71 -13.06 -2.87
C ALA A 35 2.19 -12.92 -3.29
N GLU A 36 2.44 -12.53 -4.55
CA GLU A 36 3.79 -12.29 -5.06
C GLU A 36 4.36 -11.00 -4.45
N ALA A 37 3.55 -9.94 -4.40
CA ALA A 37 3.92 -8.70 -3.72
C ALA A 37 4.22 -8.97 -2.23
N GLU A 38 3.36 -9.70 -1.52
CA GLU A 38 3.59 -10.07 -0.12
C GLU A 38 4.88 -10.86 0.07
N GLN A 39 5.12 -11.88 -0.76
CA GLN A 39 6.33 -12.68 -0.66
C GLN A 39 7.60 -11.84 -0.83
N LEU A 40 7.61 -10.90 -1.79
CA LEU A 40 8.76 -10.02 -2.00
C LEU A 40 8.97 -9.05 -0.83
N LEU A 41 7.90 -8.44 -0.31
CA LEU A 41 7.96 -7.49 0.80
C LEU A 41 8.28 -8.14 2.14
N ASP A 42 7.84 -9.39 2.33
CA ASP A 42 8.16 -10.20 3.50
C ASP A 42 9.63 -10.64 3.52
N ALA A 43 10.21 -10.87 2.34
CA ALA A 43 11.62 -11.18 2.21
C ALA A 43 12.51 -9.93 2.37
N ASP A 44 12.15 -8.82 1.73
CA ASP A 44 12.79 -7.52 1.89
C ASP A 44 11.78 -6.40 1.58
N ILE A 45 11.45 -5.59 2.60
CA ILE A 45 10.50 -4.48 2.44
C ILE A 45 10.96 -3.47 1.38
N ARG A 46 12.27 -3.36 1.11
CA ARG A 46 12.84 -2.48 0.08
C ARG A 46 12.65 -3.03 -1.33
N ALA A 47 12.20 -4.27 -1.51
CA ALA A 47 11.86 -4.85 -2.82
C ALA A 47 10.82 -4.02 -3.59
N VAL A 48 9.98 -3.26 -2.87
CA VAL A 48 9.06 -2.26 -3.43
C VAL A 48 9.72 -1.26 -4.39
N LEU A 49 11.00 -0.93 -4.17
CA LEU A 49 11.74 -0.01 -5.03
C LEU A 49 11.98 -0.60 -6.43
N GLY A 50 11.92 -1.93 -6.58
CA GLY A 50 11.94 -2.63 -7.85
C GLY A 50 10.59 -2.64 -8.58
N PHE A 51 9.48 -2.27 -7.94
CA PHE A 51 8.17 -2.27 -8.58
C PHE A 51 8.07 -1.11 -9.58
N SER A 52 7.44 -1.34 -10.73
CA SER A 52 7.25 -0.32 -11.77
C SER A 52 6.05 0.58 -11.48
N PRO A 53 6.17 1.91 -11.53
CA PRO A 53 5.02 2.81 -11.54
C PRO A 53 4.08 2.51 -12.72
N VAL A 54 2.76 2.62 -12.52
CA VAL A 54 1.83 2.58 -13.66
C VAL A 54 2.13 3.75 -14.58
N ASN A 55 2.33 3.46 -15.86
CA ASN A 55 2.22 4.49 -16.88
C ASN A 55 0.73 4.83 -17.07
N TYR A 56 0.33 6.06 -16.69
CA TYR A 56 -1.06 6.56 -16.78
C TYR A 56 -1.71 6.37 -18.17
N TYR A 57 -0.90 6.26 -19.23
CA TYR A 57 -1.36 6.03 -20.60
C TYR A 57 -1.57 4.55 -20.97
N ALA A 58 -1.09 3.60 -20.17
CA ALA A 58 -0.97 2.19 -20.58
C ALA A 58 -1.93 1.22 -19.88
N THR A 59 -2.31 1.43 -18.62
CA THR A 59 -3.10 0.44 -17.87
C THR A 59 -4.05 1.12 -16.89
N LYS A 60 -5.33 1.27 -17.26
CA LYS A 60 -6.38 1.80 -16.36
C LYS A 60 -7.16 0.71 -15.65
N ASP A 61 -7.30 -0.45 -16.30
CA ASP A 61 -8.25 -1.47 -15.87
C ASP A 61 -7.66 -2.42 -14.82
N ARG A 62 -6.34 -2.36 -14.59
CA ARG A 62 -5.67 -3.21 -13.60
C ARG A 62 -4.39 -2.60 -13.07
N TYR A 63 -4.27 -2.44 -11.76
CA TYR A 63 -3.10 -1.86 -11.12
C TYR A 63 -2.96 -2.31 -9.67
N LEU A 64 -1.75 -2.18 -9.11
CA LEU A 64 -1.49 -2.39 -7.70
C LEU A 64 -1.46 -1.04 -6.98
N LEU A 65 -2.47 -0.76 -6.17
CA LEU A 65 -2.61 0.47 -5.40
C LEU A 65 -1.80 0.38 -4.11
N CYS A 66 -0.76 1.19 -3.97
CA CYS A 66 -0.06 1.39 -2.71
C CYS A 66 -0.72 2.53 -1.94
N THR A 67 -1.21 2.26 -0.74
CA THR A 67 -1.73 3.27 0.18
C THR A 67 -0.80 3.41 1.38
N PHE A 68 -0.42 4.65 1.67
CA PHE A 68 0.30 5.05 2.86
C PHE A 68 -0.67 5.68 3.86
N TRP A 69 -0.51 5.36 5.14
CA TRP A 69 -1.11 6.09 6.25
C TRP A 69 0.00 6.58 7.18
N TYR A 70 -0.03 7.83 7.61
CA TYR A 70 1.10 8.40 8.36
C TYR A 70 0.71 9.58 9.25
N THR A 71 1.55 9.84 10.25
CA THR A 71 1.51 11.05 11.09
C THR A 71 2.11 12.26 10.38
N ASP A 72 1.74 13.47 10.79
CA ASP A 72 2.26 14.71 10.18
C ASP A 72 3.79 14.84 10.22
N ASP A 73 4.41 14.31 11.27
CA ASP A 73 5.86 14.34 11.50
C ASP A 73 6.61 13.14 10.89
N LEU A 74 5.90 12.24 10.20
CA LEU A 74 6.45 11.03 9.58
C LEU A 74 7.10 10.05 10.58
N SER A 75 6.76 10.14 11.88
CA SER A 75 7.25 9.22 12.92
C SER A 75 6.62 7.83 12.84
N GLU A 76 5.40 7.74 12.30
CA GLU A 76 4.68 6.49 12.12
C GLU A 76 4.11 6.44 10.70
N ILE A 77 4.47 5.40 9.94
CA ILE A 77 4.06 5.22 8.55
C ILE A 77 3.71 3.75 8.33
N TYR A 78 2.53 3.54 7.78
CA TYR A 78 2.07 2.24 7.32
C TYR A 78 1.86 2.25 5.81
N MET A 79 2.04 1.09 5.20
CA MET A 79 1.92 0.85 3.77
C MET A 79 1.14 -0.45 3.54
N ARG A 80 0.22 -0.43 2.57
CA ARG A 80 -0.46 -1.63 2.07
C ARG A 80 -0.63 -1.56 0.57
N PHE A 81 -0.51 -2.71 -0.10
CA PHE A 81 -0.86 -2.86 -1.50
C PHE A 81 -2.21 -3.51 -1.67
N GLU A 82 -3.00 -3.02 -2.61
CA GLU A 82 -4.30 -3.59 -2.99
C GLU A 82 -4.36 -3.75 -4.51
N LEU A 83 -4.64 -4.96 -4.98
CA LEU A 83 -4.87 -5.18 -6.40
C LEU A 83 -6.23 -4.59 -6.77
N ARG A 84 -6.26 -3.72 -7.76
CA ARG A 84 -7.47 -3.16 -8.35
C ARG A 84 -7.66 -3.72 -9.76
N VAL A 85 -8.88 -4.13 -10.06
CA VAL A 85 -9.34 -4.51 -11.41
C VAL A 85 -10.63 -3.74 -11.64
N ASP A 86 -10.71 -2.94 -12.70
CA ASP A 86 -11.83 -2.04 -13.00
C ASP A 86 -12.20 -1.16 -11.79
N ASP A 87 -11.17 -0.63 -11.12
CA ASP A 87 -11.26 0.12 -9.86
C ASP A 87 -11.86 -0.64 -8.65
N LEU A 88 -12.20 -1.92 -8.78
CA LEU A 88 -12.70 -2.76 -7.69
C LEU A 88 -11.56 -3.50 -6.96
N PRO A 89 -11.61 -3.60 -5.62
CA PRO A 89 -10.60 -4.31 -4.83
C PRO A 89 -10.65 -5.83 -5.09
N HIS A 90 -9.48 -6.42 -5.35
CA HIS A 90 -9.27 -7.84 -5.68
C HIS A 90 -8.28 -8.51 -4.71
N GLY A 91 -8.26 -8.04 -3.47
CA GLY A 91 -7.35 -8.50 -2.42
C GLY A 91 -6.25 -7.49 -2.12
N HIS A 92 -5.67 -7.62 -0.94
CA HIS A 92 -4.62 -6.73 -0.45
C HIS A 92 -3.58 -7.52 0.33
N THR A 93 -2.39 -6.95 0.42
CA THR A 93 -1.34 -7.45 1.28
C THR A 93 -1.70 -7.23 2.75
N LYS A 94 -0.97 -7.83 3.69
CA LYS A 94 -0.94 -7.34 5.07
C LYS A 94 -0.46 -5.89 5.15
N MET A 95 -0.63 -5.29 6.32
CA MET A 95 -0.10 -3.96 6.63
C MET A 95 1.42 -4.07 6.88
N TYR A 96 2.18 -3.11 6.37
CA TYR A 96 3.61 -3.00 6.61
C TYR A 96 3.91 -1.67 7.28
N GLN A 97 4.60 -1.69 8.41
CA GLN A 97 5.22 -0.50 8.97
C GLN A 97 6.53 -0.20 8.24
N ILE A 98 6.74 1.03 7.81
CA ILE A 98 7.94 1.47 7.09
C ILE A 98 8.50 2.76 7.69
N ASP A 99 9.73 3.09 7.34
CA ASP A 99 10.35 4.37 7.73
C ASP A 99 10.11 5.49 6.70
N LYS A 100 10.39 6.73 7.11
CA LYS A 100 10.25 7.93 6.27
C LYS A 100 11.18 7.94 5.07
N VAL A 101 12.32 7.23 5.15
CA VAL A 101 13.32 7.14 4.07
C VAL A 101 12.78 6.29 2.94
N LEU A 102 12.21 5.11 3.26
CA LEU A 102 11.61 4.21 2.29
C LEU A 102 10.37 4.85 1.65
N MET A 103 9.49 5.49 2.44
CA MET A 103 8.36 6.23 1.88
C MET A 103 8.81 7.31 0.88
N ARG A 104 9.84 8.10 1.22
CA ARG A 104 10.42 9.11 0.33
C ARG A 104 10.94 8.48 -0.96
N ASP A 105 11.71 7.40 -0.86
CA ASP A 105 12.33 6.75 -2.01
C ASP A 105 11.29 6.12 -2.94
N ILE A 106 10.20 5.57 -2.39
CA ILE A 106 9.05 5.13 -3.18
C ILE A 106 8.41 6.32 -3.92
N LEU A 107 8.10 7.40 -3.21
CA LEU A 107 7.43 8.57 -3.80
C LEU A 107 8.25 9.25 -4.89
N ARG A 108 9.59 9.21 -4.80
CA ARG A 108 10.49 9.71 -5.85
C ARG A 108 10.32 8.98 -7.19
N LYS A 109 9.93 7.70 -7.19
CA LYS A 109 9.61 6.96 -8.43
C LYS A 109 8.42 7.57 -9.18
N PHE A 110 7.58 8.33 -8.48
CA PHE A 110 6.43 9.04 -9.03
C PHE A 110 6.70 10.54 -9.24
N GLY A 111 7.96 10.99 -9.14
CA GLY A 111 8.32 12.41 -9.22
C GLY A 111 7.84 13.24 -8.02
N GLN A 112 7.45 12.60 -6.92
CA GLN A 112 6.91 13.27 -5.74
C GLN A 112 7.97 13.38 -4.66
N ASN A 113 8.25 14.60 -4.21
CA ASN A 113 9.17 14.86 -3.13
C ASN A 113 8.41 15.13 -1.82
N ILE A 114 8.95 14.62 -0.71
CA ILE A 114 8.51 14.95 0.64
C ILE A 114 9.72 15.50 1.40
N ASN A 115 9.52 16.55 2.19
CA ASN A 115 10.54 17.05 3.08
C ASN A 115 10.53 16.17 4.34
N ILE A 116 11.63 15.47 4.60
CA ILE A 116 11.72 14.54 5.73
C ILE A 116 12.38 15.16 6.97
N GLY A 117 12.80 16.44 6.89
CA GLY A 117 13.61 17.10 7.91
C GLY A 117 14.96 16.40 8.09
N GLU A 118 16.05 17.07 7.73
CA GLU A 118 17.40 16.61 8.12
C GLU A 118 17.60 16.77 9.63
#